data_AF-A0A2V5ZR22-F1
#
_entry.id   AF-A0A2V5ZR22-F1
#
_cell.length_a   1.000
_cell.length_b   1.000
_cell.length_c   1.000
_cell.angle_alpha   90.00
_cell.angle_beta   90.00
_cell.angle_gamma   90.00
#
_symmetry.space_group_name_H-M   'P 1'
#
loop_
_entity.id
_entity.type
_entity.pdbx_description
1 polymer ?
#
loop_
_entity_poly.entity_id
_entity_poly.type
_entity_poly.pdbx_seq_one_letter_code
_entity_poly.pdbx_strand_id
1 'polypeptide(L)'
;MRAYGTPAEPILFQRANAVQSWYDLHSDRDEGGRMRHVIVDGSSDGVNGGAWRLENCTFRNNGIGTSGNAIVTGSQYLGNGTGNSAAGNLSSPTNPNSFVGNTVGVNSADNAANIWWGSPTGPTTSRNPGGRGDSLLSQLTPFTPFLTAAPSYADTPPEVKLLRPSFQMDPGSKVTLRWTSTDDVGIVSHTILFSPVGNVSSSFQTVATLPATQQTYEWTVPAIGFQVAGQNAFIKVVAKDTTGKQVSMSGKSSSRLTTLPARCNLP
;
A
#
# COMPACT_ATOMS: atom_id res chain seq x y z
N MET A 1 -7.74 -10.97 9.07
CA MET A 1 -8.51 -9.89 9.75
C MET A 1 -8.67 -8.68 8.82
N ARG A 2 -9.71 -7.85 8.99
CA ARG A 2 -9.85 -6.55 8.30
C ARG A 2 -10.27 -5.46 9.28
N ALA A 3 -9.54 -4.36 9.34
CA ALA A 3 -9.88 -3.20 10.16
C ALA A 3 -9.60 -1.91 9.36
N TYR A 4 -10.60 -1.04 9.25
CA TYR A 4 -10.52 0.17 8.45
C TYR A 4 -11.05 1.34 9.28
N GLY A 5 -10.13 2.13 9.83
CA GLY A 5 -10.45 3.45 10.37
C GLY A 5 -10.42 4.52 9.27
N THR A 6 -10.54 5.77 9.70
CA THR A 6 -10.32 6.96 8.88
C THR A 6 -9.20 7.80 9.49
N PRO A 7 -8.63 8.78 8.79
CA PRO A 7 -7.67 9.69 9.40
C PRO A 7 -8.21 10.43 10.63
N ALA A 8 -9.49 10.81 10.60
CA ALA A 8 -10.15 11.52 11.70
C ALA A 8 -10.55 10.57 12.86
N GLU A 9 -10.85 9.32 12.54
CA GLU A 9 -11.32 8.30 13.47
C GLU A 9 -10.54 7.00 13.27
N PRO A 10 -9.27 6.95 13.74
CA PRO A 10 -8.48 5.74 13.65
C PRO A 10 -9.01 4.67 14.62
N ILE A 11 -8.84 3.40 14.26
CA ILE A 11 -9.14 2.29 15.19
C ILE A 11 -7.94 2.10 16.12
N LEU A 12 -8.16 2.08 17.43
CA LEU A 12 -7.12 1.90 18.43
C LEU A 12 -7.20 0.51 19.08
N PHE A 13 -6.12 -0.26 18.94
CA PHE A 13 -5.83 -1.44 19.76
C PHE A 13 -4.80 -1.06 20.82
N GLN A 14 -5.19 -1.13 22.09
CA GLN A 14 -4.37 -0.71 23.22
C GLN A 14 -4.45 -1.67 24.39
N ARG A 15 -3.48 -1.54 25.30
CA ARG A 15 -3.49 -2.27 26.57
C ARG A 15 -4.76 -1.97 27.36
N ALA A 16 -5.41 -3.00 27.88
CA ALA A 16 -6.47 -2.82 28.89
C ALA A 16 -5.88 -2.37 30.24
N ASN A 17 -4.62 -2.75 30.52
CA ASN A 17 -3.86 -2.35 31.71
C ASN A 17 -2.51 -1.76 31.28
N ALA A 18 -2.20 -0.53 31.68
CA ALA A 18 -1.03 0.22 31.22
C ALA A 18 0.32 -0.48 31.47
N VAL A 19 0.42 -1.32 32.51
CA VAL A 19 1.65 -2.04 32.87
C VAL A 19 1.76 -3.43 32.25
N GLN A 20 0.72 -3.92 31.57
CA GLN A 20 0.68 -5.25 30.98
C GLN A 20 0.55 -5.14 29.45
N SER A 21 1.52 -5.69 28.73
CA SER A 21 1.38 -5.84 27.28
C SER A 21 0.33 -6.90 26.96
N TRP A 22 -0.41 -6.66 25.88
CA TRP A 22 -1.18 -7.70 25.21
C TRP A 22 -0.30 -8.37 24.14
N TYR A 23 -0.67 -9.56 23.67
CA TYR A 23 0.25 -10.36 22.87
C TYR A 23 0.41 -9.82 21.44
N ASP A 24 -0.55 -10.10 20.55
CA ASP A 24 -0.50 -9.68 19.14
C ASP A 24 -1.87 -9.59 18.44
N LEU A 25 -1.85 -9.00 17.25
CA LEU A 25 -2.89 -9.21 16.23
C LEU A 25 -2.40 -10.28 15.26
N HIS A 26 -2.93 -11.48 15.41
CA HIS A 26 -2.47 -12.65 14.68
C HIS A 26 -3.31 -12.99 13.44
N SER A 27 -2.67 -13.56 12.43
CA SER A 27 -3.34 -14.22 11.31
C SER A 27 -2.63 -15.49 10.88
N ASP A 28 -3.28 -16.65 11.09
CA ASP A 28 -2.79 -17.96 10.63
C ASP A 28 -2.99 -18.19 9.12
N ARG A 29 -3.69 -17.27 8.43
CA ARG A 29 -3.93 -17.38 6.99
C ARG A 29 -2.74 -16.86 6.20
N ASP A 30 -2.38 -17.56 5.14
CA ASP A 30 -1.34 -17.14 4.18
C ASP A 30 -1.59 -15.73 3.63
N GLU A 31 -2.87 -15.41 3.36
CA GLU A 31 -3.29 -14.10 2.84
C GLU A 31 -3.24 -12.97 3.88
N GLY A 32 -2.95 -13.29 5.14
CA GLY A 32 -2.86 -12.33 6.25
C GLY A 32 -4.16 -11.55 6.50
N GLY A 33 -3.98 -10.29 6.90
CA GLY A 33 -5.06 -9.33 7.04
C GLY A 33 -4.77 -7.99 6.35
N ARG A 34 -5.75 -7.09 6.40
CA ARG A 34 -5.59 -5.72 5.92
C ARG A 34 -6.02 -4.73 7.00
N MET A 35 -5.18 -3.73 7.24
CA MET A 35 -5.44 -2.65 8.18
C MET A 35 -5.22 -1.31 7.50
N ARG A 36 -6.10 -0.36 7.80
CA ARG A 36 -5.93 1.03 7.38
C ARG A 36 -6.35 2.00 8.48
N HIS A 37 -5.54 3.03 8.76
CA HIS A 37 -5.77 3.98 9.86
C HIS A 37 -6.02 3.26 11.20
N VAL A 38 -5.09 2.35 11.53
CA VAL A 38 -5.11 1.58 12.78
C VAL A 38 -3.91 1.97 13.62
N ILE A 39 -4.14 2.16 14.92
CA ILE A 39 -3.09 2.37 15.92
C ILE A 39 -2.98 1.08 16.73
N VAL A 40 -1.77 0.53 16.77
CA VAL A 40 -1.40 -0.64 17.58
C VAL A 40 -0.42 -0.17 18.66
N ASP A 41 -0.91 -0.16 19.90
CA ASP A 41 -0.22 0.43 21.04
C ASP A 41 0.04 -0.58 22.15
N GLY A 42 1.31 -0.73 22.48
CA GLY A 42 1.72 -1.38 23.71
C GLY A 42 1.61 -2.90 23.74
N SER A 43 1.61 -3.58 22.61
CA SER A 43 1.68 -5.03 22.54
C SER A 43 3.11 -5.56 22.75
N SER A 44 3.24 -6.85 23.02
CA SER A 44 4.52 -7.55 22.94
C SER A 44 4.97 -7.68 21.49
N ASP A 45 4.02 -7.96 20.59
CA ASP A 45 4.23 -8.10 19.17
C ASP A 45 3.02 -7.50 18.41
N GLY A 46 3.20 -6.49 17.56
CA GLY A 46 2.08 -5.68 17.07
C GLY A 46 1.17 -6.46 16.14
N VAL A 47 1.74 -6.90 15.02
CA VAL A 47 1.06 -7.69 14.00
C VAL A 47 1.96 -8.82 13.55
N ASN A 48 1.44 -10.04 13.60
CA ASN A 48 2.17 -11.29 13.34
C ASN A 48 1.36 -12.23 12.42
N GLY A 49 2.06 -13.16 11.77
CA GLY A 49 1.50 -14.21 10.92
C GLY A 49 1.06 -13.70 9.54
N GLY A 50 0.94 -14.58 8.55
CA GLY A 50 0.38 -14.25 7.23
C GLY A 50 1.05 -13.12 6.43
N ALA A 51 0.45 -12.77 5.29
CA ALA A 51 0.88 -11.67 4.40
C ALA A 51 0.05 -10.38 4.60
N TRP A 52 0.42 -9.53 5.56
CA TRP A 52 -0.35 -8.32 5.89
C TRP A 52 -0.22 -7.18 4.88
N ARG A 53 -1.30 -6.44 4.71
CA ARG A 53 -1.30 -5.12 4.07
C ARG A 53 -1.64 -4.04 5.09
N LEU A 54 -0.66 -3.19 5.40
CA LEU A 54 -0.72 -2.20 6.46
C LEU A 54 -0.58 -0.81 5.83
N GLU A 55 -1.66 -0.03 5.87
CA GLU A 55 -1.75 1.24 5.15
C GLU A 55 -2.06 2.35 6.16
N ASN A 56 -1.23 3.39 6.26
CA ASN A 56 -1.47 4.53 7.17
C ASN A 56 -1.71 4.10 8.62
N CYS A 57 -0.94 3.14 9.12
CA CYS A 57 -1.05 2.62 10.48
C CYS A 57 0.04 3.22 11.38
N THR A 58 -0.19 3.20 12.69
CA THR A 58 0.79 3.61 13.70
C THR A 58 1.08 2.44 14.64
N PHE A 59 2.32 1.99 14.67
CA PHE A 59 2.81 1.00 15.62
C PHE A 59 3.66 1.72 16.66
N ARG A 60 3.18 1.79 17.90
CA ARG A 60 3.90 2.52 18.95
C ARG A 60 4.01 1.76 20.27
N ASN A 61 5.12 1.96 20.97
CA ASN A 61 5.39 1.39 22.29
C ASN A 61 5.26 -0.14 22.36
N ASN A 62 5.38 -0.84 21.22
CA ASN A 62 5.31 -2.29 21.16
C ASN A 62 6.69 -2.91 21.39
N GLY A 63 6.75 -4.15 21.84
CA GLY A 63 7.99 -4.92 21.83
C GLY A 63 8.52 -5.06 20.40
N ILE A 64 7.67 -5.55 19.50
CA ILE A 64 7.87 -5.56 18.05
C ILE A 64 6.67 -4.88 17.38
N GLY A 65 6.88 -3.98 16.43
CA GLY A 65 5.77 -3.36 15.68
C GLY A 65 5.14 -4.35 14.69
N THR A 66 5.96 -4.97 13.84
CA THR A 66 5.52 -5.99 12.87
C THR A 66 6.48 -7.17 12.79
N SER A 67 5.93 -8.39 12.85
CA SER A 67 6.63 -9.67 12.84
C SER A 67 5.95 -10.67 11.88
N GLY A 68 5.75 -10.27 10.63
CA GLY A 68 5.20 -11.14 9.60
C GLY A 68 5.52 -10.59 8.23
N ASN A 69 5.21 -11.34 7.17
CA ASN A 69 5.38 -10.81 5.82
C ASN A 69 4.42 -9.64 5.62
N ALA A 70 4.92 -8.42 5.56
CA ALA A 70 4.06 -7.23 5.48
C ALA A 70 4.43 -6.36 4.28
N ILE A 71 3.41 -5.89 3.58
CA ILE A 71 3.51 -4.74 2.68
C ILE A 71 2.99 -3.54 3.44
N VAL A 72 3.87 -2.57 3.67
CA VAL A 72 3.59 -1.44 4.56
C VAL A 72 3.70 -0.14 3.77
N THR A 73 2.70 0.74 3.90
CA THR A 73 2.68 2.05 3.27
C THR A 73 2.15 3.11 4.22
N GLY A 74 2.69 4.33 4.14
CA GLY A 74 2.25 5.51 4.88
C GLY A 74 2.25 5.35 6.41
N SER A 75 2.97 4.37 6.95
CA SER A 75 2.86 3.95 8.34
C SER A 75 4.03 4.42 9.20
N GLN A 76 3.79 4.52 10.50
CA GLN A 76 4.73 5.04 11.48
C GLN A 76 5.07 3.97 12.52
N TYR A 77 6.36 3.83 12.83
CA TYR A 77 6.88 2.99 13.89
C TYR A 77 7.58 3.87 14.93
N LEU A 78 6.97 4.00 16.11
CA LEU A 78 7.35 5.01 17.11
C LEU A 78 7.69 4.35 18.45
N GLY A 79 8.94 4.45 18.89
CA GLY A 79 9.32 4.02 20.24
C GLY A 79 9.12 2.52 20.52
N ASN A 80 9.16 1.66 19.50
CA ASN A 80 9.08 0.21 19.69
C ASN A 80 10.45 -0.35 20.10
N GLY A 81 10.47 -1.55 20.68
CA GLY A 81 11.71 -2.31 20.83
C GLY A 81 12.32 -2.58 19.45
N THR A 82 11.58 -3.26 18.58
CA THR A 82 11.90 -3.40 17.15
C THR A 82 10.74 -2.88 16.32
N GLY A 83 10.99 -2.00 15.34
CA GLY A 83 9.94 -1.54 14.43
C GLY A 83 9.43 -2.69 13.56
N ASN A 84 10.28 -3.24 12.69
CA ASN A 84 9.96 -4.39 11.84
C ASN A 84 10.97 -5.53 12.01
N SER A 85 10.49 -6.76 12.20
CA SER A 85 11.34 -7.94 12.43
C SER A 85 11.16 -9.10 11.44
N ALA A 86 10.59 -8.86 10.26
CA ALA A 86 10.30 -9.92 9.29
C ALA A 86 10.49 -9.47 7.82
N ALA A 87 10.48 -10.45 6.91
CA ALA A 87 10.43 -10.23 5.47
C ALA A 87 9.23 -9.35 5.08
N GLY A 88 9.25 -8.77 3.89
CA GLY A 88 8.21 -7.85 3.44
C GLY A 88 8.75 -6.57 2.82
N ASN A 89 7.87 -5.86 2.13
CA ASN A 89 8.20 -4.63 1.42
C ASN A 89 7.75 -3.41 2.22
N LEU A 90 8.72 -2.67 2.74
CA LEU A 90 8.54 -1.42 3.47
C LEU A 90 8.80 -0.19 2.60
N SER A 91 9.17 -0.37 1.33
CA SER A 91 9.46 0.74 0.42
C SER A 91 8.19 1.23 -0.27
N SER A 92 7.80 2.48 0.05
CA SER A 92 6.65 3.14 -0.55
C SER A 92 6.97 4.61 -0.87
N PRO A 93 7.50 4.91 -2.07
CA PRO A 93 7.93 6.26 -2.44
C PRO A 93 6.82 7.32 -2.39
N THR A 94 5.58 6.93 -2.70
CA THR A 94 4.45 7.85 -2.71
C THR A 94 3.78 7.97 -1.34
N ASN A 95 3.94 6.99 -0.45
CA ASN A 95 3.38 7.04 0.90
C ASN A 95 4.45 6.54 1.87
N PRO A 96 5.45 7.34 2.22
CA PRO A 96 6.62 6.84 2.92
C PRO A 96 6.32 6.37 4.35
N ASN A 97 7.00 5.30 4.75
CA ASN A 97 7.00 4.83 6.13
C ASN A 97 8.07 5.57 6.95
N SER A 98 7.92 5.55 8.28
CA SER A 98 8.92 6.10 9.19
C SER A 98 9.20 5.20 10.39
N PHE A 99 10.45 5.23 10.82
CA PHE A 99 10.95 4.62 12.06
C PHE A 99 11.60 5.71 12.88
N VAL A 100 11.06 5.98 14.07
CA VAL A 100 11.54 7.04 14.95
C VAL A 100 11.60 6.55 16.39
N GLY A 101 12.79 6.56 16.97
CA GLY A 101 13.01 6.26 18.39
C GLY A 101 12.83 4.79 18.75
N ASN A 102 12.84 3.89 17.76
CA ASN A 102 12.86 2.46 18.03
C ASN A 102 14.27 2.02 18.46
N THR A 103 14.39 1.03 19.33
CA THR A 103 15.72 0.49 19.69
C THR A 103 16.38 -0.15 18.45
N VAL A 104 15.58 -0.91 17.70
CA VAL A 104 15.90 -1.39 16.36
C VAL A 104 14.84 -0.88 15.40
N GLY A 105 15.22 -0.14 14.36
CA GLY A 105 14.28 0.30 13.33
C GLY A 105 13.77 -0.90 12.54
N VAL A 106 14.69 -1.55 11.83
CA VAL A 106 14.39 -2.74 11.02
C VAL A 106 15.45 -3.81 11.28
N ASN A 107 15.01 -4.97 11.74
CA ASN A 107 15.89 -6.13 11.87
C ASN A 107 16.18 -6.74 10.48
N SER A 108 15.13 -7.02 9.71
CA SER A 108 15.19 -7.50 8.33
C SER A 108 13.95 -7.03 7.55
N ALA A 109 14.06 -6.99 6.22
CA ALA A 109 12.98 -6.75 5.26
C ALA A 109 13.47 -7.11 3.84
N ASP A 110 12.54 -7.32 2.90
CA ASP A 110 12.90 -7.50 1.48
C ASP A 110 13.32 -6.17 0.86
N ASN A 111 12.71 -5.07 1.29
CA ASN A 111 13.05 -3.73 0.86
C ASN A 111 12.68 -2.68 1.91
N ALA A 112 13.66 -1.86 2.31
CA ALA A 112 13.53 -0.76 3.26
C ALA A 112 14.01 0.59 2.67
N ALA A 113 14.00 0.74 1.34
CA ALA A 113 14.23 2.02 0.68
C ALA A 113 13.03 2.97 0.88
N ASN A 114 13.22 4.26 0.61
CA ASN A 114 12.21 5.32 0.68
C ASN A 114 11.56 5.45 2.07
N ILE A 115 12.37 5.26 3.11
CA ILE A 115 11.96 5.32 4.52
C ILE A 115 12.63 6.51 5.20
N TRP A 116 11.89 7.16 6.09
CA TRP A 116 12.44 8.10 7.06
C TRP A 116 12.88 7.35 8.32
N TRP A 117 14.16 7.49 8.68
CA TRP A 117 14.75 6.74 9.81
C TRP A 117 14.87 7.58 11.09
N GLY A 118 14.13 8.68 11.19
CA GLY A 118 14.30 9.63 12.30
C GLY A 118 15.52 10.55 12.15
N SER A 119 16.28 10.42 11.06
CA SER A 119 17.45 11.25 10.77
C SER A 119 17.61 11.49 9.26
N PRO A 120 18.05 12.70 8.84
CA PRO A 120 18.36 12.99 7.44
C PRO A 120 19.56 12.19 6.91
N THR A 121 20.35 11.57 7.79
CA THR A 121 21.49 10.73 7.40
C THR A 121 21.13 9.25 7.25
N GLY A 122 19.86 8.87 7.40
CA GLY A 122 19.39 7.50 7.22
C GLY A 122 19.70 6.58 8.40
N PRO A 123 19.56 5.25 8.22
CA PRO A 123 19.67 4.28 9.31
C PRO A 123 21.11 4.13 9.79
N THR A 124 21.29 3.88 11.09
CA THR A 124 22.58 3.38 11.58
C THR A 124 22.77 1.92 11.14
N THR A 125 23.78 1.67 10.32
CA THR A 125 24.20 0.31 9.90
C THR A 125 25.64 0.36 9.40
N SER A 126 26.34 -0.78 9.34
CA SER A 126 27.74 -0.81 8.87
C SER A 126 27.90 -0.34 7.42
N ARG A 127 26.85 -0.50 6.58
CA ARG A 127 26.78 0.02 5.21
C ARG A 127 26.44 1.52 5.12
N ASN A 128 26.18 2.19 6.24
CA ASN A 128 25.95 3.62 6.34
C ASN A 128 26.63 4.21 7.61
N PRO A 129 27.97 4.35 7.62
CA PRO A 129 28.72 4.76 8.82
C PRO A 129 28.35 6.15 9.37
N GLY A 130 27.77 7.04 8.54
CA GLY A 130 27.27 8.36 8.94
C GLY A 130 25.80 8.38 9.38
N GLY A 131 25.11 7.24 9.32
CA GLY A 131 23.71 7.11 9.68
C GLY A 131 23.49 7.30 11.18
N ARG A 132 22.54 8.17 11.53
CA ARG A 132 22.17 8.51 12.92
C ARG A 132 20.72 8.19 13.26
N GLY A 133 19.98 7.64 12.31
CA GLY A 133 18.61 7.22 12.52
C GLY A 133 18.51 5.85 13.18
N ASP A 134 17.28 5.37 13.35
CA ASP A 134 17.00 4.04 13.87
C ASP A 134 17.78 2.97 13.09
N SER A 135 18.20 1.90 13.79
CA SER A 135 19.16 0.95 13.23
C SER A 135 18.54 0.00 12.19
N LEU A 136 19.37 -0.39 11.22
CA LEU A 136 19.10 -1.47 10.26
C LEU A 136 20.12 -2.59 10.45
N LEU A 137 19.68 -3.75 10.96
CA LEU A 137 20.59 -4.84 11.31
C LEU A 137 20.98 -5.72 10.11
N SER A 138 20.00 -6.10 9.29
CA SER A 138 20.22 -6.92 8.11
C SER A 138 21.12 -6.23 7.09
N GLN A 139 22.18 -6.94 6.68
CA GLN A 139 23.10 -6.50 5.64
C GLN A 139 22.63 -6.86 4.22
N LEU A 140 21.50 -7.55 4.08
CA LEU A 140 20.91 -7.89 2.79
C LEU A 140 19.75 -6.97 2.41
N THR A 141 19.12 -6.33 3.38
CA THR A 141 17.97 -5.45 3.15
C THR A 141 18.43 -4.18 2.42
N PRO A 142 17.90 -3.88 1.22
CA PRO A 142 18.20 -2.62 0.56
C PRO A 142 17.49 -1.49 1.30
N PHE A 143 18.19 -0.36 1.48
CA PHE A 143 17.68 0.79 2.25
C PHE A 143 17.89 2.13 1.53
N THR A 144 18.53 2.11 0.36
CA THR A 144 18.79 3.30 -0.45
C THR A 144 17.85 3.34 -1.66
N PRO A 145 17.36 4.52 -2.06
CA PRO A 145 17.49 5.79 -1.33
C PRO A 145 16.73 5.76 0.01
N PHE A 146 17.11 6.59 0.97
CA PHE A 146 16.32 6.87 2.17
C PHE A 146 15.89 8.34 2.17
N LEU A 147 14.89 8.69 2.98
CA LEU A 147 14.40 10.07 3.06
C LEU A 147 15.35 10.94 3.88
N THR A 148 15.58 12.16 3.41
CA THR A 148 16.36 13.18 4.10
C THR A 148 15.50 14.18 4.88
N ALA A 149 14.17 14.04 4.83
CA ALA A 149 13.21 14.79 5.63
C ALA A 149 12.09 13.86 6.10
N ALA A 150 11.50 14.20 7.24
CA ALA A 150 10.35 13.46 7.75
C ALA A 150 9.14 13.66 6.81
N PRO A 151 8.41 12.60 6.44
CA PRO A 151 7.14 12.73 5.75
C PRO A 151 6.10 13.39 6.67
N SER A 152 5.21 14.20 6.08
CA SER A 152 4.06 14.75 6.81
C SER A 152 2.98 13.67 6.92
N TYR A 153 2.62 13.31 8.15
CA TYR A 153 1.49 12.42 8.46
C TYR A 153 0.20 13.16 8.83
N ALA A 154 0.28 14.49 8.92
CA ALA A 154 -0.91 15.34 9.07
C ALA A 154 -1.67 15.45 7.73
N ASP A 155 -0.93 15.44 6.64
CA ASP A 155 -1.45 15.23 5.29
C ASP A 155 -1.83 13.74 5.15
N THR A 156 -2.99 13.45 4.61
CA THR A 156 -3.45 12.07 4.41
C THR A 156 -3.43 11.72 2.94
N PRO A 157 -3.04 10.49 2.54
CA PRO A 157 -3.14 10.12 1.13
C PRO A 157 -4.61 10.21 0.65
N PRO A 158 -4.85 10.50 -0.65
CA PRO A 158 -6.19 10.61 -1.18
C PRO A 158 -7.07 9.40 -0.91
N GLU A 159 -8.37 9.62 -0.74
CA GLU A 159 -9.34 8.54 -0.81
C GLU A 159 -9.91 8.43 -2.23
N VAL A 160 -10.01 7.20 -2.75
CA VAL A 160 -10.62 6.92 -4.06
C VAL A 160 -11.58 5.76 -3.94
N LYS A 161 -12.79 5.94 -4.46
CA LYS A 161 -13.80 4.89 -4.53
C LYS A 161 -14.33 4.77 -5.95
N LEU A 162 -14.13 3.59 -6.54
CA LEU A 162 -14.71 3.25 -7.82
C LEU A 162 -16.19 2.88 -7.60
N LEU A 163 -17.11 3.57 -8.27
CA LEU A 163 -18.55 3.40 -8.04
C LEU A 163 -19.08 2.07 -8.60
N ARG A 164 -18.40 1.49 -9.58
CA ARG A 164 -18.65 0.14 -10.09
C ARG A 164 -17.32 -0.59 -10.21
N PRO A 165 -16.97 -1.49 -9.28
CA PRO A 165 -15.66 -2.13 -9.28
C PRO A 165 -15.56 -3.37 -10.18
N SER A 166 -16.65 -3.77 -10.83
CA SER A 166 -16.69 -4.89 -11.76
C SER A 166 -17.29 -4.45 -13.08
N PHE A 167 -16.65 -4.82 -14.18
CA PHE A 167 -17.10 -4.48 -15.52
C PHE A 167 -17.05 -5.71 -16.42
N GLN A 168 -18.04 -5.85 -17.28
CA GLN A 168 -17.92 -6.66 -18.48
C GLN A 168 -16.97 -5.90 -19.42
N MET A 169 -15.85 -6.54 -19.74
CA MET A 169 -14.79 -5.94 -20.56
C MET A 169 -14.69 -6.75 -21.85
N ASP A 170 -15.63 -6.53 -22.77
CA ASP A 170 -15.56 -7.15 -24.08
C ASP A 170 -14.77 -6.23 -25.03
N PRO A 171 -13.78 -6.75 -25.78
CA PRO A 171 -12.97 -5.93 -26.67
C PRO A 171 -13.79 -5.01 -27.59
N GLY A 172 -13.38 -3.75 -27.69
CA GLY A 172 -14.07 -2.72 -28.47
C GLY A 172 -15.28 -2.08 -27.77
N SER A 173 -15.76 -2.66 -26.67
CA SER A 173 -16.84 -2.04 -25.88
C SER A 173 -16.35 -0.79 -25.16
N LYS A 174 -17.24 0.19 -25.02
CA LYS A 174 -17.01 1.39 -24.23
C LYS A 174 -17.52 1.19 -22.82
N VAL A 175 -16.66 1.43 -21.84
CA VAL A 175 -16.96 1.35 -20.41
C VAL A 175 -16.77 2.73 -19.80
N THR A 176 -17.84 3.29 -19.22
CA THR A 176 -17.74 4.53 -18.44
C THR A 176 -17.26 4.22 -17.02
N LEU A 177 -16.01 4.55 -16.74
CA LEU A 177 -15.47 4.56 -15.39
C LEU A 177 -16.04 5.77 -14.64
N ARG A 178 -16.48 5.54 -13.41
CA ARG A 178 -16.97 6.59 -12.50
C ARG A 178 -16.39 6.34 -11.11
N TRP A 179 -15.79 7.36 -10.53
CA TRP A 179 -15.26 7.30 -9.18
C TRP A 179 -15.67 8.54 -8.38
N THR A 180 -15.40 8.48 -7.08
CA THR A 180 -15.33 9.64 -6.21
C THR A 180 -13.93 9.68 -5.62
N SER A 181 -13.39 10.87 -5.40
CA SER A 181 -12.15 11.04 -4.66
C SER A 181 -12.16 12.31 -3.82
N THR A 182 -11.47 12.24 -2.71
CA THR A 182 -11.34 13.33 -1.73
C THR A 182 -9.94 13.29 -1.13
N ASP A 183 -9.47 14.45 -0.69
CA ASP A 183 -8.15 14.63 -0.10
C ASP A 183 -8.18 15.88 0.79
N ASP A 184 -7.36 15.92 1.84
CA ASP A 184 -7.34 17.03 2.80
C ASP A 184 -6.51 18.23 2.31
N VAL A 185 -5.54 18.02 1.42
CA VAL A 185 -4.69 19.06 0.82
C VAL A 185 -4.96 19.26 -0.69
N GLY A 186 -5.94 18.55 -1.21
CA GLY A 186 -6.44 18.66 -2.57
C GLY A 186 -5.79 17.67 -3.54
N ILE A 187 -6.60 17.17 -4.46
CA ILE A 187 -6.15 16.30 -5.55
C ILE A 187 -5.59 17.15 -6.68
N VAL A 188 -4.48 16.71 -7.29
CA VAL A 188 -3.87 17.38 -8.46
C VAL A 188 -4.15 16.62 -9.76
N SER A 189 -4.24 15.28 -9.71
CA SER A 189 -4.51 14.48 -10.90
C SER A 189 -5.11 13.12 -10.59
N HIS A 190 -5.71 12.53 -11.63
CA HIS A 190 -6.06 11.12 -11.67
C HIS A 190 -5.30 10.43 -12.79
N THR A 191 -4.90 9.18 -12.58
CA THR A 191 -4.32 8.33 -13.62
C THR A 191 -5.14 7.06 -13.75
N ILE A 192 -5.58 6.75 -14.96
CA ILE A 192 -6.24 5.50 -15.30
C ILE A 192 -5.17 4.51 -15.75
N LEU A 193 -5.11 3.38 -15.08
CA LEU A 193 -4.17 2.30 -15.36
C LEU A 193 -4.93 1.03 -15.76
N PHE A 194 -4.39 0.28 -16.71
CA PHE A 194 -4.94 -1.01 -17.12
C PHE A 194 -3.87 -2.10 -17.04
N SER A 195 -4.25 -3.29 -16.59
CA SER A 195 -3.41 -4.50 -16.67
C SER A 195 -4.20 -5.64 -17.30
N PRO A 196 -3.68 -6.31 -18.33
CA PRO A 196 -4.31 -7.49 -18.91
C PRO A 196 -4.07 -8.78 -18.11
N VAL A 197 -3.07 -8.79 -17.22
CA VAL A 197 -2.46 -10.02 -16.69
C VAL A 197 -2.40 -10.11 -15.16
N GLY A 198 -2.94 -9.12 -14.43
CA GLY A 198 -3.11 -9.24 -12.98
C GLY A 198 -3.16 -7.91 -12.23
N ASN A 199 -3.26 -7.98 -10.90
CA ASN A 199 -3.26 -6.80 -10.04
C ASN A 199 -1.89 -6.58 -9.37
N VAL A 200 -0.83 -6.62 -10.17
CA VAL A 200 0.55 -6.38 -9.73
C VAL A 200 1.08 -5.11 -10.39
N SER A 201 1.79 -4.25 -9.63
CA SER A 201 2.18 -2.92 -10.10
C SER A 201 2.93 -2.92 -11.43
N SER A 202 3.82 -3.90 -11.65
CA SER A 202 4.59 -4.05 -12.89
C SER A 202 3.77 -4.42 -14.13
N SER A 203 2.52 -4.86 -13.96
CA SER A 203 1.64 -5.25 -15.06
C SER A 203 0.75 -4.14 -15.58
N PHE A 204 0.70 -3.00 -14.88
CA PHE A 204 -0.15 -1.88 -15.25
C PHE A 204 0.53 -0.96 -16.27
N GLN A 205 -0.23 -0.54 -17.27
CA GLN A 205 0.11 0.51 -18.22
C GLN A 205 -0.83 1.70 -18.07
N THR A 206 -0.33 2.90 -18.37
CA THR A 206 -1.14 4.13 -18.35
C THR A 206 -2.08 4.18 -19.54
N VAL A 207 -3.36 4.35 -19.26
CA VAL A 207 -4.41 4.59 -20.25
C VAL A 207 -4.63 6.09 -20.44
N ALA A 208 -4.72 6.83 -19.33
CA ALA A 208 -4.95 8.28 -19.35
C ALA A 208 -4.46 8.95 -18.08
N THR A 209 -4.09 10.23 -18.20
CA THR A 209 -3.88 11.15 -17.08
C THR A 209 -4.91 12.27 -17.20
N LEU A 210 -5.62 12.53 -16.12
CA LEU A 210 -6.82 13.37 -16.07
C LEU A 210 -6.65 14.47 -15.00
N PRO A 211 -7.30 15.63 -15.17
CA PRO A 211 -7.26 16.69 -14.18
C PRO A 211 -7.96 16.30 -12.87
N ALA A 212 -7.65 17.03 -11.80
CA ALA A 212 -8.18 16.81 -10.45
C ALA A 212 -9.72 16.75 -10.36
N THR A 213 -10.42 17.55 -11.14
CA THR A 213 -11.89 17.64 -11.09
C THR A 213 -12.59 16.55 -11.88
N GLN A 214 -11.88 15.82 -12.73
CA GLN A 214 -12.49 14.77 -13.54
C GLN A 214 -12.71 13.51 -12.69
N GLN A 215 -13.95 13.03 -12.69
CA GLN A 215 -14.42 11.87 -11.91
C GLN A 215 -15.04 10.77 -12.79
N THR A 216 -14.95 10.95 -14.11
CA THR A 216 -15.48 10.02 -15.11
C THR A 216 -14.54 9.89 -16.29
N TYR A 217 -14.44 8.70 -16.87
CA TYR A 217 -13.64 8.45 -18.07
C TYR A 217 -14.29 7.35 -18.90
N GLU A 218 -14.52 7.62 -20.19
CA GLU A 218 -14.95 6.59 -21.14
C GLU A 218 -13.71 5.85 -21.64
N TRP A 219 -13.62 4.58 -21.29
CA TRP A 219 -12.52 3.71 -21.68
C TRP A 219 -13.00 2.71 -22.75
N THR A 220 -12.27 2.63 -23.85
CA THR A 220 -12.46 1.58 -24.85
C THR A 220 -11.62 0.37 -24.47
N VAL A 221 -12.29 -0.76 -24.27
CA VAL A 221 -11.65 -2.01 -23.86
C VAL A 221 -10.74 -2.52 -24.99
N PRO A 222 -9.43 -2.73 -24.75
CA PRO A 222 -8.52 -3.21 -25.77
C PRO A 222 -8.73 -4.70 -26.06
N ALA A 223 -8.48 -5.11 -27.31
CA ALA A 223 -8.31 -6.51 -27.65
C ALA A 223 -6.91 -6.96 -27.24
N ILE A 224 -6.81 -7.88 -26.28
CA ILE A 224 -5.51 -8.35 -25.76
C ILE A 224 -5.02 -9.64 -26.43
N GLY A 225 -5.77 -10.12 -27.44
CA GLY A 225 -5.48 -11.34 -28.20
C GLY A 225 -5.73 -12.62 -27.39
N PHE A 226 -4.90 -12.85 -26.37
CA PHE A 226 -4.96 -14.02 -25.51
C PHE A 226 -4.99 -13.63 -24.03
N GLN A 227 -5.99 -14.12 -23.31
CA GLN A 227 -6.03 -14.01 -21.86
C GLN A 227 -5.55 -15.32 -21.24
N VAL A 228 -4.43 -15.26 -20.52
CA VAL A 228 -3.89 -16.41 -19.79
C VAL A 228 -4.93 -16.89 -18.78
N ALA A 229 -5.19 -18.20 -18.78
CA ALA A 229 -6.13 -18.81 -17.84
C ALA A 229 -5.70 -18.50 -16.39
N GLY A 230 -6.66 -18.08 -15.56
CA GLY A 230 -6.40 -17.69 -14.17
C GLY A 230 -5.91 -16.25 -13.98
N GLN A 231 -5.48 -15.55 -15.04
CA GLN A 231 -5.14 -14.14 -14.96
C GLN A 231 -6.34 -13.27 -15.36
N ASN A 232 -6.72 -12.39 -14.45
CA ASN A 232 -7.79 -11.44 -14.68
C ASN A 232 -7.19 -10.10 -15.06
N ALA A 233 -7.87 -9.37 -15.94
CA ALA A 233 -7.54 -7.98 -16.19
C ALA A 233 -8.13 -7.06 -15.12
N PHE A 234 -7.43 -5.94 -14.93
CA PHE A 234 -7.76 -4.94 -13.94
C PHE A 234 -7.70 -3.55 -14.55
N ILE A 235 -8.66 -2.71 -14.20
CA ILE A 235 -8.60 -1.27 -14.41
C ILE A 235 -8.39 -0.61 -13.04
N LYS A 236 -7.62 0.45 -12.97
CA LYS A 236 -7.29 1.12 -11.72
C LYS A 236 -7.35 2.62 -11.89
N VAL A 237 -7.92 3.30 -10.90
CA VAL A 237 -7.85 4.76 -10.77
C VAL A 237 -6.85 5.06 -9.68
N VAL A 238 -5.83 5.85 -9.99
CA VAL A 238 -4.88 6.40 -9.03
C VAL A 238 -5.20 7.88 -8.85
N ALA A 239 -5.43 8.33 -7.62
CA ALA A 239 -5.44 9.76 -7.32
C ALA A 239 -4.09 10.17 -6.75
N LYS A 240 -3.66 11.39 -7.10
CA LYS A 240 -2.46 12.03 -6.58
C LYS A 240 -2.83 13.37 -5.96
N ASP A 241 -2.32 13.65 -4.77
CA ASP A 241 -2.50 14.95 -4.10
C ASP A 241 -1.44 15.98 -4.52
N THR A 242 -1.52 17.16 -3.91
CA THR A 242 -0.59 18.28 -4.13
C THR A 242 0.82 18.05 -3.57
N THR A 243 1.00 17.14 -2.61
CA THR A 243 2.31 16.84 -1.98
C THR A 243 3.00 15.62 -2.58
N GLY A 244 2.29 14.89 -3.44
CA GLY A 244 2.78 13.77 -4.21
C GLY A 244 2.30 12.39 -3.74
N LYS A 245 1.48 12.30 -2.69
CA LYS A 245 0.97 11.01 -2.23
C LYS A 245 -0.12 10.48 -3.13
N GLN A 246 -0.27 9.15 -3.07
CA GLN A 246 -1.07 8.43 -4.03
C GLN A 246 -1.81 7.27 -3.41
N VAL A 247 -3.07 7.10 -3.80
CA VAL A 247 -3.87 5.92 -3.51
C VAL A 247 -4.49 5.42 -4.79
N SER A 248 -4.62 4.10 -4.88
CA SER A 248 -5.23 3.46 -6.03
C SER A 248 -6.41 2.57 -5.65
N MET A 249 -7.45 2.60 -6.47
CA MET A 249 -8.58 1.69 -6.38
C MET A 249 -8.69 0.89 -7.69
N SER A 250 -8.72 -0.44 -7.59
CA SER A 250 -8.83 -1.34 -8.74
C SER A 250 -10.24 -1.88 -8.90
N GLY A 251 -10.71 -1.96 -10.14
CA GLY A 251 -11.81 -2.80 -10.57
C GLY A 251 -11.33 -4.03 -11.36
N LYS A 252 -12.08 -5.12 -11.31
CA LYS A 252 -11.75 -6.41 -11.93
C LYS A 252 -12.67 -6.67 -13.12
N SER A 253 -12.13 -7.25 -14.20
CA SER A 253 -12.97 -7.78 -15.29
C SER A 253 -13.85 -8.94 -14.81
N SER A 254 -15.11 -8.96 -15.23
CA SER A 254 -16.01 -10.11 -15.09
C SER A 254 -16.08 -10.99 -16.34
N SER A 255 -15.42 -10.63 -17.45
CA SER A 255 -15.40 -11.38 -18.72
C SER A 255 -13.98 -11.60 -19.27
N ARG A 256 -13.86 -12.50 -20.27
CA ARG A 256 -12.60 -12.71 -21.00
C ARG A 256 -12.43 -11.64 -22.07
N LEU A 257 -11.25 -11.03 -22.13
CA LEU A 257 -10.85 -9.96 -23.05
C LEU A 257 -10.36 -10.44 -24.42
N THR A 258 -10.73 -11.66 -24.80
CA THR A 258 -10.38 -12.22 -26.10
C THR A 258 -11.52 -11.98 -27.08
N THR A 259 -11.21 -11.54 -28.29
CA THR A 259 -12.16 -11.66 -29.40
C THR A 259 -12.37 -13.14 -29.66
N LEU A 260 -13.57 -13.66 -29.38
CA LEU A 260 -13.98 -14.92 -30.00
C LEU A 260 -13.93 -14.68 -31.52
N PRO A 261 -13.38 -15.60 -32.33
CA PRO A 261 -13.54 -15.50 -33.76
C PRO A 261 -15.04 -15.39 -34.03
N ALA A 262 -15.42 -14.45 -34.90
CA ALA A 262 -16.79 -14.35 -35.39
C ALA A 262 -17.26 -15.77 -35.71
N ARG A 263 -18.38 -16.18 -35.11
CA ARG A 263 -19.01 -17.46 -35.46
C ARG A 263 -19.07 -17.51 -36.98
N CYS A 264 -18.38 -18.47 -37.58
CA CYS A 264 -18.57 -18.79 -38.99
C CYS A 264 -20.06 -19.04 -39.18
N ASN A 265 -20.74 -18.06 -39.75
CA ASN A 265 -22.05 -18.28 -40.32
C ASN A 265 -21.84 -19.06 -41.60
N LEU A 266 -22.19 -20.35 -41.51
CA LEU A 266 -22.88 -21.15 -42.52
C LEU A 266 -22.00 -21.69 -43.68
N PRO A 267 -22.42 -22.75 -44.39
CA PRO A 267 -23.81 -23.12 -44.75
C PRO A 267 -24.63 -23.85 -43.68
#